data_AF-A0A3P8G1E9-F1
#
_entry.id   AF-A0A3P8G1E9-F1
#
_cell.length_a   1.000
_cell.length_b   1.000
_cell.length_c   1.000
_cell.angle_alpha   90.00
_cell.angle_beta   90.00
_cell.angle_gamma   90.00
#
_symmetry.space_group_name_H-M   'P 1'
#
loop_
_entity.id
_entity.type
_entity.pdbx_description
1 polymer ?
#
loop_
_entity_poly.entity_id
_entity_poly.type
_entity_poly.pdbx_seq_one_letter_code
_entity_poly.pdbx_strand_id
1 'polypeptide(L)'
;MEFEHPVICPMNGLAIGAKLDTYSITSCRIALHGRVLVQLNDPNYKSNYLSKLLVCKSKTRRGQLERIVNPRMCIVHGLFKRETNWEIFVGLRAYLIIKSHEDSSDHIHRIYVQELDEKTVILLGGWLLTNQSTQLSITELRV
;
A
#
# COMPACT_ATOMS: atom_id res chain seq x y z
N MET A 1 -9.71 -18.80 -0.61
CA MET A 1 -10.40 -19.17 0.65
C MET A 1 -9.63 -20.33 1.23
N GLU A 2 -9.24 -20.25 2.50
CA GLU A 2 -8.59 -21.33 3.24
C GLU A 2 -9.60 -21.82 4.27
N PHE A 3 -9.92 -23.11 4.25
CA PHE A 3 -10.93 -23.70 5.12
C PHE A 3 -10.27 -24.36 6.33
N GLU A 4 -10.94 -24.32 7.49
CA GLU A 4 -10.46 -24.99 8.71
C GLU A 4 -10.41 -26.52 8.58
N HIS A 5 -11.31 -27.07 7.76
CA HIS A 5 -11.41 -28.50 7.47
C HIS A 5 -11.49 -28.70 5.95
N PRO A 6 -11.01 -29.83 5.41
CA PRO A 6 -11.14 -30.14 3.99
C PRO A 6 -12.61 -30.14 3.53
N VAL A 7 -12.86 -29.55 2.37
CA VAL A 7 -14.20 -29.49 1.76
C VAL A 7 -14.16 -30.11 0.37
N ILE A 8 -15.11 -31.02 0.10
CA ILE A 8 -15.32 -31.57 -1.23
C ILE A 8 -16.27 -30.65 -1.99
N CYS A 9 -15.86 -30.15 -3.15
CA CYS A 9 -16.70 -29.33 -4.01
C CYS A 9 -16.43 -29.65 -5.48
N PRO A 10 -17.39 -29.36 -6.39
CA PRO A 10 -17.14 -29.45 -7.83
C PRO A 10 -16.40 -28.20 -8.34
N MET A 11 -15.56 -28.39 -9.35
CA MET A 11 -15.02 -27.28 -10.14
C MET A 11 -16.18 -26.47 -10.75
N ASN A 12 -16.03 -25.15 -10.81
CA ASN A 12 -17.05 -24.19 -11.25
C ASN A 12 -18.34 -24.17 -10.42
N GLY A 13 -18.36 -24.86 -9.27
CA GLY A 13 -19.47 -24.84 -8.31
C GLY A 13 -19.73 -23.44 -7.75
N LEU A 14 -20.98 -23.17 -7.35
CA LEU A 14 -21.36 -21.92 -6.70
C LEU A 14 -20.83 -21.90 -5.26
N ALA A 15 -20.07 -20.87 -4.91
CA ALA A 15 -19.60 -20.61 -3.55
C ALA A 15 -20.35 -19.40 -2.99
N ILE A 16 -20.81 -19.50 -1.73
CA ILE A 16 -21.51 -18.42 -1.02
C ILE A 16 -20.78 -18.20 0.31
N GLY A 17 -20.43 -16.94 0.60
CA GLY A 17 -19.90 -16.52 1.89
C GLY A 17 -20.96 -15.71 2.65
N ALA A 18 -21.23 -16.09 3.90
CA ALA A 18 -22.22 -15.42 4.75
C ALA A 18 -21.69 -15.27 6.18
N LYS A 19 -22.08 -14.19 6.86
CA LYS A 19 -21.78 -13.97 8.28
C LYS A 19 -22.99 -14.42 9.11
N LEU A 20 -22.94 -15.66 9.61
CA LEU A 20 -24.07 -16.27 10.32
C LEU A 20 -24.05 -16.00 11.84
N ASP A 21 -22.89 -15.69 12.41
CA ASP A 21 -22.70 -15.48 13.86
C ASP A 21 -23.17 -14.11 14.37
N THR A 22 -24.00 -13.39 13.60
CA THR A 22 -24.49 -12.05 13.97
C THR A 22 -25.97 -12.11 14.34
N TYR A 23 -26.32 -11.53 15.49
CA TYR A 23 -27.69 -11.48 16.02
C TYR A 23 -28.60 -10.44 15.35
N SER A 24 -28.09 -9.64 14.41
CA SER A 24 -28.90 -8.63 13.70
C SER A 24 -29.83 -9.30 12.68
N ILE A 25 -31.12 -9.33 13.00
CA ILE A 25 -32.16 -9.98 12.19
C ILE A 25 -32.49 -9.18 10.91
N THR A 26 -32.16 -7.88 10.88
CA THR A 26 -32.61 -6.95 9.83
C THR A 26 -31.61 -6.70 8.71
N SER A 27 -30.37 -7.17 8.84
CA SER A 27 -29.33 -6.99 7.82
C SER A 27 -29.17 -8.23 6.96
N CYS A 28 -28.96 -8.05 5.65
CA CYS A 28 -28.54 -9.15 4.78
C CYS A 28 -27.26 -9.81 5.34
N ARG A 29 -27.27 -11.13 5.48
CA ARG A 29 -26.14 -11.90 6.05
C ARG A 29 -25.23 -12.52 4.98
N ILE A 30 -25.64 -12.48 3.71
CA ILE A 30 -24.81 -12.91 2.58
C ILE A 30 -23.80 -11.80 2.29
N ALA A 31 -22.52 -12.13 2.35
CA ALA A 31 -21.42 -11.19 2.13
C ALA A 31 -20.89 -11.24 0.69
N LEU A 32 -20.86 -12.43 0.09
CA LEU A 32 -20.33 -12.64 -1.26
C LEU A 32 -20.88 -13.91 -1.90
N HIS A 33 -20.81 -13.97 -3.23
CA HIS A 33 -20.96 -15.20 -4.00
C HIS A 33 -19.92 -15.24 -5.12
N GLY A 34 -19.62 -16.43 -5.63
CA GLY A 34 -18.65 -16.63 -6.69
C GLY A 34 -18.64 -18.05 -7.21
N ARG A 35 -17.67 -18.38 -8.06
CA ARG A 35 -17.48 -19.74 -8.57
C ARG A 35 -16.10 -20.27 -8.20
N VAL A 36 -16.03 -21.58 -7.95
CA VAL A 36 -14.77 -22.27 -7.66
C VAL A 36 -13.97 -22.41 -8.95
N LEU A 37 -12.94 -21.57 -9.13
CA LEU A 37 -12.09 -21.60 -10.33
C LEU A 37 -10.90 -22.55 -10.20
N VAL A 38 -10.39 -22.74 -8.98
CA VAL A 38 -9.22 -23.56 -8.68
C VAL A 38 -9.45 -24.26 -7.35
N GLN A 39 -9.09 -25.54 -7.29
CA GLN A 39 -9.08 -26.35 -6.07
C GLN A 39 -7.64 -26.65 -5.67
N LEU A 40 -7.31 -26.41 -4.40
CA LEU A 40 -5.98 -26.65 -3.86
C LEU A 40 -6.06 -27.87 -2.94
N ASN A 41 -5.70 -29.04 -3.49
CA ASN A 41 -5.82 -30.33 -2.81
C ASN A 41 -4.51 -30.78 -2.12
N ASP A 42 -3.39 -30.16 -2.48
CA ASP A 42 -2.08 -30.45 -1.88
C ASP A 42 -1.98 -29.80 -0.50
N PRO A 43 -1.69 -30.54 0.59
CA PRO A 43 -1.45 -29.97 1.92
C PRO A 43 -0.38 -28.87 1.94
N ASN A 44 0.59 -28.93 1.02
CA ASN A 44 1.67 -27.97 0.87
C ASN A 44 1.37 -26.88 -0.19
N TYR A 45 0.09 -26.64 -0.52
CA TYR A 45 -0.32 -25.67 -1.54
C TYR A 45 0.26 -24.26 -1.34
N LYS A 46 0.60 -23.86 -0.11
CA LYS A 46 1.25 -22.56 0.18
C LYS A 46 2.59 -22.43 -0.53
N SER A 47 3.41 -23.48 -0.49
CA SER A 47 4.73 -23.48 -1.13
C SER A 47 4.64 -23.85 -2.62
N ASN A 48 3.78 -24.81 -2.97
CA ASN A 48 3.76 -25.37 -4.33
C ASN A 48 2.90 -24.58 -5.33
N TYR A 49 1.87 -23.88 -4.82
CA TYR A 49 0.90 -23.15 -5.63
C TYR A 49 0.90 -21.65 -5.35
N LEU A 50 0.71 -21.22 -4.09
CA LEU A 50 0.58 -19.80 -3.77
C LEU A 50 1.86 -19.00 -4.05
N SER A 51 3.03 -19.61 -3.97
CA SER A 51 4.31 -18.98 -4.35
C SER A 51 4.37 -18.55 -5.81
N LYS A 52 3.57 -19.18 -6.68
CA LYS A 52 3.49 -18.87 -8.12
C LYS A 52 2.41 -17.82 -8.43
N LEU A 53 1.56 -17.52 -7.45
CA LEU A 53 0.50 -16.54 -7.61
C LEU A 53 1.07 -15.14 -7.39
N LEU A 54 1.08 -14.33 -8.44
CA LEU A 54 1.59 -12.95 -8.43
C LEU A 54 0.59 -11.99 -7.78
N VAL A 55 0.39 -12.13 -6.47
CA VAL A 55 -0.47 -11.26 -5.67
C VAL A 55 0.37 -10.38 -4.77
N CYS A 56 0.49 -9.13 -5.16
CA CYS A 56 1.21 -8.11 -4.41
C CYS A 56 0.27 -7.18 -3.64
N LYS A 57 0.66 -6.78 -2.43
CA LYS A 57 0.02 -5.63 -1.77
C LYS A 57 0.75 -4.36 -2.21
N SER A 58 0.02 -3.43 -2.83
CA SER A 58 0.55 -2.09 -3.08
C SER A 58 0.86 -1.41 -1.75
N LYS A 59 2.09 -0.90 -1.62
CA LYS A 59 2.55 -0.20 -0.42
C LYS A 59 3.05 1.18 -0.81
N THR A 60 2.62 2.19 -0.06
CA THR A 60 3.13 3.55 -0.20
C THR A 60 3.62 4.01 1.16
N ARG A 61 4.83 4.57 1.18
CA ARG A 61 5.40 5.25 2.35
C ARG A 61 5.43 6.74 2.08
N ARG A 62 5.16 7.55 3.10
CA ARG A 62 5.20 9.01 3.02
C ARG A 62 6.03 9.57 4.16
N GLY A 63 6.85 10.56 3.84
CA GLY A 63 7.60 11.38 4.79
C GLY A 63 7.37 12.86 4.49
N GLN A 64 7.72 13.72 5.43
CA GLN A 64 7.67 15.16 5.26
C GLN A 64 9.02 15.67 4.75
N LEU A 65 9.01 16.50 3.70
CA LEU A 65 10.21 17.17 3.25
C LEU A 65 10.60 18.23 4.29
N GLU A 66 11.79 18.10 4.87
CA GLU A 66 12.28 19.04 5.88
C GLU A 66 13.02 20.21 5.23
N ARG A 67 13.97 19.90 4.34
CA ARG A 67 14.71 20.90 3.54
C ARG A 67 15.29 20.33 2.26
N ILE A 68 15.52 21.21 1.30
CA ILE A 68 16.28 20.94 0.08
C ILE A 68 17.70 21.43 0.32
N VAL A 69 18.69 20.53 0.22
CA VAL A 69 20.10 20.87 0.41
C VAL A 69 20.69 21.42 -0.89
N ASN A 70 20.37 20.78 -2.01
CA ASN A 70 20.74 21.21 -3.35
C ASN A 70 19.76 20.58 -4.38
N PRO A 71 19.85 20.89 -5.68
CA PRO A 71 18.90 20.38 -6.69
C PRO A 71 18.80 18.86 -6.79
N ARG A 72 19.78 18.12 -6.26
CA ARG A 72 19.82 16.65 -6.24
C ARG A 72 19.86 16.09 -4.83
N MET A 73 19.53 16.86 -3.81
CA MET A 73 19.67 16.40 -2.43
C MET A 73 18.63 17.04 -1.52
N CYS A 74 17.89 16.21 -0.80
CA CYS A 74 16.89 16.68 0.15
C CYS A 74 16.93 15.86 1.44
N ILE A 75 16.44 16.48 2.51
CA ILE A 75 16.29 15.86 3.82
C ILE A 75 14.80 15.64 4.07
N VAL A 76 14.45 14.40 4.38
CA VAL A 76 13.08 13.96 4.62
C VAL A 76 12.97 13.35 6.02
N HIS A 77 11.91 13.72 6.73
CA HIS A 77 11.59 13.22 8.06
C HIS A 77 10.41 12.24 8.01
N GLY A 78 10.46 11.19 8.84
CA GLY A 78 9.33 10.27 9.03
C GLY A 78 9.02 9.32 7.86
N LEU A 79 9.87 9.24 6.83
CA LEU A 79 9.70 8.32 5.71
C LEU A 79 9.90 6.84 6.11
N PHE A 80 10.86 6.62 7.01
CA PHE A 80 11.21 5.31 7.56
C PHE A 80 11.20 5.38 9.08
N LYS A 81 10.85 4.25 9.72
CA LYS A 81 11.04 4.09 11.17
C LYS A 81 12.51 3.80 11.45
N ARG A 82 12.97 4.06 12.68
CA ARG A 82 14.38 3.89 13.09
C ARG A 82 14.89 2.46 12.86
N GLU A 83 14.03 1.47 13.06
CA GLU A 83 14.31 0.04 12.89
C GLU A 83 14.18 -0.46 11.44
N THR A 84 13.80 0.41 10.49
CA THR A 84 13.62 0.00 9.10
C THR A 84 14.97 -0.10 8.40
N ASN A 85 15.31 -1.27 7.83
CA ASN A 85 16.39 -1.35 6.86
C ASN A 85 16.01 -0.56 5.60
N TRP A 86 16.58 0.64 5.45
CA TRP A 86 16.27 1.55 4.35
C TRP A 86 17.03 1.22 3.06
N GLU A 87 18.09 0.39 3.13
CA GLU A 87 18.92 0.01 1.99
C GLU A 87 18.10 -0.69 0.90
N ILE A 88 17.07 -1.46 1.29
CA ILE A 88 16.17 -2.15 0.35
C ILE A 88 15.31 -1.21 -0.50
N PHE A 89 15.27 0.08 -0.16
CA PHE A 89 14.53 1.10 -0.89
C PHE A 89 15.42 1.99 -1.76
N VAL A 90 16.74 1.76 -1.75
CA VAL A 90 17.69 2.49 -2.61
C VAL A 90 17.42 2.12 -4.08
N GLY A 91 17.40 3.13 -4.96
CA GLY A 91 17.10 2.96 -6.38
C GLY A 91 15.61 2.86 -6.72
N LEU A 92 14.72 2.87 -5.71
CA LEU A 92 13.28 3.00 -5.96
C LEU A 92 12.91 4.43 -6.31
N ARG A 93 11.91 4.57 -7.19
CA ARG A 93 11.37 5.87 -7.57
C ARG A 93 10.65 6.53 -6.39
N ALA A 94 10.93 7.82 -6.22
CA ALA A 94 10.31 8.66 -5.21
C ALA A 94 9.63 9.85 -5.89
N TYR A 95 8.49 10.24 -5.33
CA TYR A 95 7.68 11.34 -5.84
C TYR A 95 7.53 12.41 -4.77
N LEU A 96 7.71 13.66 -5.17
CA LEU A 96 7.40 14.82 -4.37
C LEU A 96 5.93 15.20 -4.57
N ILE A 97 5.20 15.34 -3.47
CA ILE A 97 3.80 15.76 -3.45
C ILE A 97 3.76 17.16 -2.85
N ILE A 98 3.38 18.13 -3.67
CA ILE A 98 3.20 19.54 -3.27
C ILE A 98 1.69 19.81 -3.22
N LYS A 99 1.22 20.29 -2.07
CA LYS A 99 -0.16 20.71 -1.85
C LYS A 99 -0.19 22.22 -1.76
N SER A 100 -0.94 22.88 -2.64
CA SER A 100 -1.18 24.32 -2.49
C SER A 100 -2.25 24.59 -1.44
N HIS A 101 -2.02 25.59 -0.60
CA HIS A 101 -3.02 26.17 0.29
C HIS A 101 -3.60 27.41 -0.42
N GLU A 102 -4.83 27.34 -0.90
CA GLU A 102 -5.56 28.51 -1.38
C GLU A 102 -6.62 28.85 -0.33
N ASP A 103 -6.33 29.89 0.47
CA ASP A 103 -7.28 30.50 1.40
C ASP A 103 -8.28 31.35 0.62
N SER A 104 -9.35 30.75 0.09
CA SER A 104 -10.64 31.40 -0.20
C SER A 104 -11.61 30.44 -0.89
N SER A 105 -12.63 30.01 -0.15
CA SER A 105 -14.01 29.62 -0.49
C SER A 105 -14.38 28.76 -1.71
N ASP A 106 -13.48 28.38 -2.63
CA ASP A 106 -13.78 27.45 -3.73
C ASP A 106 -12.75 26.31 -3.76
N HIS A 107 -13.13 25.20 -3.12
CA HIS A 107 -12.23 24.14 -2.67
C HIS A 107 -11.77 23.17 -3.77
N ILE A 108 -10.81 23.57 -4.61
CA ILE A 108 -10.01 22.62 -5.41
C ILE A 108 -8.55 22.67 -4.92
N HIS A 109 -8.20 21.73 -4.04
CA HIS A 109 -6.79 21.51 -3.70
C HIS A 109 -6.04 20.98 -4.92
N ARG A 110 -5.19 21.81 -5.54
CA ARG A 110 -4.27 21.35 -6.58
C ARG A 110 -3.15 20.54 -5.93
N ILE A 111 -3.04 19.28 -6.34
CA ILE A 111 -1.96 18.39 -5.94
C ILE A 111 -1.01 18.27 -7.13
N TYR A 112 0.22 18.73 -6.95
CA TYR A 112 1.29 18.51 -7.92
C TYR A 112 2.13 17.31 -7.47
N VAL A 113 2.33 16.37 -8.39
CA VAL A 113 3.18 15.19 -8.17
C VAL A 113 4.34 15.27 -9.15
N GLN A 114 5.56 15.32 -8.62
CA GLN A 114 6.78 15.41 -9.41
C GLN A 114 7.66 14.19 -9.10
N GLU A 115 8.05 13.43 -10.13
CA GLU A 115 9.05 12.38 -9.99
C GLU A 115 10.43 13.02 -9.74
N LEU A 116 11.16 12.52 -8.76
CA LEU A 116 12.53 12.96 -8.51
C LEU A 116 13.48 12.36 -9.54
N ASP A 117 14.47 13.15 -9.96
CA ASP A 117 15.56 12.69 -10.83
C ASP A 117 16.24 11.46 -10.18
N GLU A 118 16.60 10.47 -11.00
CA GLU A 118 17.29 9.23 -10.58
C GLU A 118 18.61 9.50 -9.84
N LYS A 119 19.19 10.69 -10.04
CA LYS A 119 20.41 11.16 -9.36
C LYS A 119 20.15 11.87 -8.04
N THR A 120 18.90 11.97 -7.59
CA THR A 120 18.54 12.65 -6.34
C THR A 120 18.86 11.77 -5.14
N VAL A 121 19.66 12.30 -4.21
CA VAL A 121 20.03 11.66 -2.96
C VAL A 121 19.07 12.12 -1.85
N ILE A 122 18.37 11.17 -1.23
CA ILE A 122 17.48 11.43 -0.10
C ILE A 122 18.24 11.15 1.20
N LEU A 123 18.37 12.16 2.04
CA LEU A 123 18.86 12.03 3.41
C LEU A 123 17.69 11.94 4.39
N LEU A 124 17.89 11.18 5.48
CA LEU A 124 16.94 11.09 6.58
C LEU A 124 17.38 12.03 7.71
N GLY A 125 16.56 13.04 8.03
CA GLY A 125 16.87 14.09 9.01
C GLY A 125 16.17 13.94 10.36
N GLY A 126 16.55 14.76 11.35
CA GLY A 126 15.91 14.86 12.67
C GLY A 126 15.94 16.28 13.28
N TRP A 127 14.73 16.80 13.60
CA TRP A 127 14.28 18.08 14.24
C TRP A 127 14.77 19.41 13.59
N LEU A 128 13.98 20.48 13.30
CA LEU A 128 12.54 20.86 13.39
C LEU A 128 12.19 21.99 12.37
N LEU A 129 10.89 22.01 11.98
CA LEU A 129 10.00 23.10 11.51
C LEU A 129 10.32 23.86 10.21
N THR A 130 9.59 23.54 9.15
CA THR A 130 9.16 24.54 8.16
C THR A 130 7.66 24.43 7.89
N ASN A 131 6.99 25.58 7.84
CA ASN A 131 5.53 25.73 7.68
C ASN A 131 5.05 25.54 6.23
N GLN A 132 5.52 24.50 5.54
CA GLN A 132 5.01 24.12 4.22
C GLN A 132 4.75 22.61 4.16
N SER A 133 3.55 22.21 3.74
CA SER A 133 3.05 20.82 3.79
C SER A 133 3.54 19.96 2.60
N THR A 134 4.83 20.02 2.30
CA THR A 134 5.44 19.24 1.22
C THR A 134 5.79 17.83 1.71
N GLN A 135 5.33 16.80 1.00
CA GLN A 135 5.54 15.39 1.36
C GLN A 135 6.32 14.64 0.29
N LEU A 136 7.21 13.73 0.69
CA LEU A 136 7.84 12.76 -0.17
C LEU A 136 7.09 11.43 -0.07
N SER A 137 6.83 10.77 -1.19
CA SER A 137 6.24 9.43 -1.20
C SER A 137 7.06 8.44 -2.03
N ILE A 138 7.24 7.23 -1.49
CA ILE A 138 7.81 6.09 -2.22
C ILE A 138 6.68 5.07 -2.39
N THR A 139 6.44 4.68 -3.63
CA THR A 139 5.46 3.63 -3.96
C THR A 139 6.22 2.37 -4.34
N GLU A 140 5.94 1.30 -3.60
CA GLU A 140 6.55 -0.01 -3.80
C GLU A 140 5.47 -0.97 -4.32
N LEU A 141 5.70 -1.51 -5.52
CA LEU A 141 4.97 -2.66 -6.03
C LEU A 141 5.89 -3.88 -5.84
N ARG A 142 5.73 -4.62 -4.74
CA ARG A 142 6.45 -5.88 -4.54
C ARG A 142 5.72 -7.00 -5.28
N VAL A 143 6.17 -7.34 -6.49
CA VAL A 143 5.71 -8.53 -7.22
C VAL A 143 6.25 -9.80 -6.57
#